data_AF-A0A4Q8M2W6-F1
#
_entry.id   AF-A0A4Q8M2W6-F1
#
_cell.length_a   1.000
_cell.length_b   1.000
_cell.length_c   1.000
_cell.angle_alpha   90.00
_cell.angle_beta   90.00
_cell.angle_gamma   90.00
#
_symmetry.space_group_name_H-M   'P 1'
#
loop_
_entity.id
_entity.type
_entity.pdbx_description
1 polymer ?
#
loop_
_entity_poly.entity_id
_entity_poly.type
_entity_poly.pdbx_seq_one_letter_code
_entity_poly.pdbx_strand_id
1 'polypeptide(L)'
;MNKKFLHVTGLCVGLLACTSIGYAGGDGPADEKFLDVARNPGKFNGQVVTLRAWISIRHEDKNLWATWKDHEDWETTNCISLVNYGSLEALEASIDGRFVQVTGTVIEDASKGGTVLRLGSCRDVALEIAGPSSIKVVAPQ
;
A
#
# COMPACT_ATOMS: atom_id res chain seq x y z
N MET A 1 -24.02 -54.65 43.03
CA MET A 1 -23.36 -53.92 41.93
C MET A 1 -24.45 -53.19 41.15
N ASN A 2 -24.43 -51.86 41.12
CA ASN A 2 -24.86 -51.09 39.95
C ASN A 2 -24.32 -49.66 40.05
N LYS A 3 -23.68 -49.24 38.96
CA LYS A 3 -22.75 -48.10 38.88
C LYS A 3 -23.53 -46.79 38.78
N LYS A 4 -23.07 -45.80 39.55
CA LYS A 4 -23.49 -44.39 39.46
C LYS A 4 -23.05 -43.83 38.10
N PHE A 5 -23.96 -43.19 37.36
CA PHE A 5 -23.60 -42.32 36.24
C PHE A 5 -23.85 -40.87 36.67
N LEU A 6 -22.74 -40.15 36.87
CA LEU A 6 -22.71 -38.71 37.09
C LEU A 6 -22.84 -38.06 35.70
N HIS A 7 -23.96 -37.37 35.43
CA HIS A 7 -24.07 -36.53 34.24
C HIS A 7 -23.56 -35.13 34.58
N VAL A 8 -22.41 -34.78 34.03
CA VAL A 8 -21.86 -33.42 34.02
C VAL A 8 -22.19 -32.82 32.66
N THR A 9 -23.27 -32.04 32.60
CA THR A 9 -23.54 -31.18 31.44
C THR A 9 -22.87 -29.84 31.69
N GLY A 10 -21.70 -29.67 31.06
CA GLY A 10 -20.92 -28.45 31.11
C GLY A 10 -21.63 -27.27 30.43
N LEU A 11 -21.64 -26.13 31.11
CA LEU A 11 -21.91 -24.82 30.53
C LEU A 11 -20.83 -24.50 29.49
N CYS A 12 -21.20 -24.38 28.21
CA CYS A 12 -20.42 -23.64 27.24
C CYS A 12 -20.80 -22.15 27.34
N VAL A 13 -20.14 -21.43 28.24
CA VAL A 13 -20.08 -19.97 28.23
C VAL A 13 -18.88 -19.58 27.37
N GLY A 14 -19.12 -18.71 26.38
CA GLY A 14 -18.08 -17.88 25.81
C GLY A 14 -17.36 -18.51 24.62
N LEU A 15 -17.76 -18.08 23.43
CA LEU A 15 -16.85 -17.52 22.45
C LEU A 15 -17.66 -16.49 21.69
N LEU A 16 -17.57 -15.23 22.16
CA LEU A 16 -17.76 -14.08 21.30
C LEU A 16 -16.84 -14.32 20.11
N ALA A 17 -17.43 -14.76 18.99
CA ALA A 17 -16.76 -14.71 17.72
C ALA A 17 -16.42 -13.25 17.50
N CYS A 18 -15.15 -12.89 17.74
CA CYS A 18 -14.56 -11.71 17.18
C CYS A 18 -14.90 -11.78 15.69
N THR A 19 -15.85 -10.96 15.24
CA THR A 19 -15.87 -10.55 13.84
C THR A 19 -14.55 -9.84 13.63
N SER A 20 -13.53 -10.61 13.28
CA SER A 20 -12.41 -10.11 12.50
C SER A 20 -13.09 -9.39 11.36
N ILE A 21 -13.09 -8.06 11.42
CA ILE A 21 -13.30 -7.21 10.27
C ILE A 21 -12.28 -7.74 9.29
N GLY A 22 -12.76 -8.63 8.40
CA GLY A 22 -11.97 -9.14 7.31
C GLY A 22 -11.46 -7.90 6.62
N TYR A 23 -10.14 -7.76 6.58
CA TYR A 23 -9.49 -6.92 5.61
C TYR A 23 -10.08 -7.36 4.28
N ALA A 24 -11.08 -6.63 3.79
CA ALA A 24 -11.60 -6.82 2.46
C ALA A 24 -10.38 -6.61 1.57
N GLY A 25 -9.92 -7.69 0.95
CA GLY A 25 -8.81 -7.70 0.01
C GLY A 25 -8.99 -6.52 -0.93
N GLY A 26 -7.96 -5.69 -0.98
CA GLY A 26 -7.92 -4.40 -1.64
C GLY A 26 -8.01 -4.51 -3.17
N ASP A 27 -9.21 -4.74 -3.68
CA ASP A 27 -9.48 -4.75 -5.13
C ASP A 27 -9.93 -3.38 -5.67
N GLY A 28 -10.08 -2.38 -4.79
CA GLY A 28 -10.38 -1.00 -5.20
C GLY A 28 -9.22 -0.45 -6.03
N PRO A 29 -9.44 -0.11 -7.32
CA PRO A 29 -8.38 0.34 -8.19
C PRO A 29 -7.89 1.73 -7.79
N ALA A 30 -6.60 1.98 -8.02
CA ALA A 30 -6.07 3.33 -8.07
C ALA A 30 -6.83 4.18 -9.11
N ASP A 31 -6.79 5.49 -8.92
CA ASP A 31 -7.50 6.38 -9.83
C ASP A 31 -6.91 6.37 -11.25
N GLU A 32 -7.71 6.77 -12.24
CA GLU A 32 -7.28 6.81 -13.64
C GLU A 32 -6.01 7.66 -13.84
N LYS A 33 -5.85 8.69 -13.01
CA LYS A 33 -4.68 9.56 -13.01
C LYS A 33 -3.42 8.81 -12.60
N PHE A 34 -3.49 7.93 -11.60
CA PHE A 34 -2.38 7.04 -11.23
C PHE A 34 -1.95 6.20 -12.42
N LEU A 35 -2.88 5.55 -13.11
CA LEU A 35 -2.58 4.70 -14.26
C LEU A 35 -1.98 5.50 -15.42
N ASP A 36 -2.44 6.73 -15.66
CA ASP A 36 -1.88 7.58 -16.71
C ASP A 36 -0.46 8.04 -16.37
N VAL A 37 -0.19 8.40 -15.11
CA VAL A 37 1.17 8.73 -14.65
C VAL A 37 2.10 7.53 -14.77
N ALA A 38 1.65 6.34 -14.34
CA ALA A 38 2.44 5.12 -14.41
C ALA A 38 2.82 4.73 -15.85
N ARG A 39 1.89 4.90 -16.80
CA ARG A 39 2.08 4.51 -18.21
C ARG A 39 2.72 5.58 -19.08
N ASN A 40 2.59 6.86 -18.71
CA ASN A 40 3.04 7.99 -19.51
C ASN A 40 3.88 8.98 -18.68
N PRO A 41 4.93 8.55 -17.96
CA PRO A 41 5.64 9.39 -16.99
C PRO A 41 6.23 10.67 -17.61
N GLY A 42 6.70 10.62 -18.86
CA GLY A 42 7.22 11.80 -19.57
C GLY A 42 6.21 12.94 -19.74
N LYS A 43 4.89 12.66 -19.75
CA LYS A 43 3.85 13.71 -19.80
C LYS A 43 3.74 14.49 -18.50
N PHE A 44 4.16 13.89 -17.39
CA PHE A 44 3.99 14.42 -16.04
C PHE A 44 5.32 14.81 -15.39
N ASN A 45 6.46 14.54 -16.04
CA ASN A 45 7.78 14.80 -15.48
C ASN A 45 7.91 16.24 -14.92
N GLY A 46 8.36 16.36 -13.67
CA GLY A 46 8.48 17.63 -12.95
C GLY A 46 7.16 18.25 -12.47
N GLN A 47 6.01 17.64 -12.76
CA GLN A 47 4.71 18.13 -12.31
C GLN A 47 4.36 17.59 -10.92
N VAL A 48 3.71 18.44 -10.13
CA VAL A 48 3.10 18.04 -8.86
C VAL A 48 1.74 17.38 -9.15
N VAL A 49 1.60 16.13 -8.74
CA VAL A 49 0.36 15.35 -8.88
C VAL A 49 -0.14 14.91 -7.52
N THR A 50 -1.45 14.67 -7.44
CA THR A 50 -2.08 13.97 -6.31
C THR A 50 -2.68 12.70 -6.86
N LEU A 51 -2.31 11.57 -6.27
CA LEU A 51 -2.67 10.22 -6.73
C LEU A 51 -3.31 9.45 -5.58
N ARG A 52 -4.18 8.51 -5.91
CA ARG A 52 -4.73 7.55 -4.95
C ARG A 52 -4.30 6.14 -5.32
N ALA A 53 -3.66 5.45 -4.38
CA ALA A 53 -3.01 4.18 -4.63
C ALA A 53 -2.83 3.40 -3.32
N TRP A 54 -2.52 2.12 -3.45
CA TRP A 54 -1.99 1.34 -2.33
C TRP A 54 -0.51 1.70 -2.12
N ILE A 55 -0.04 1.70 -0.87
CA ILE A 55 1.34 2.03 -0.55
C ILE A 55 2.04 0.87 0.16
N SER A 56 3.25 0.56 -0.28
CA SER A 56 4.21 -0.29 0.44
C SER A 56 5.40 0.56 0.90
N ILE A 57 5.77 0.44 2.17
CA ILE A 57 6.91 1.14 2.78
C ILE A 57 7.83 0.14 3.51
N ARG A 58 7.75 -1.16 3.26
CA ARG A 58 8.62 -2.13 3.95
C ARG A 58 9.98 -2.22 3.29
N HIS A 59 11.06 -2.03 4.05
CA HIS A 59 12.44 -2.30 3.59
C HIS A 59 12.77 -1.75 2.18
N GLU A 60 13.09 -2.60 1.21
CA GLU A 60 13.43 -2.26 -0.18
C GLU A 60 12.19 -2.01 -1.07
N ASP A 61 10.99 -2.26 -0.55
CA ASP A 61 9.71 -2.10 -1.21
C ASP A 61 9.05 -0.77 -0.79
N LYS A 62 9.39 0.27 -1.55
CA LYS A 62 8.96 1.66 -1.34
C LYS A 62 8.20 2.14 -2.56
N ASN A 63 6.97 1.64 -2.73
CA ASN A 63 6.21 1.80 -3.97
C ASN A 63 4.75 2.18 -3.71
N LEU A 64 4.14 2.76 -4.74
CA LEU A 64 2.71 2.92 -4.88
C LEU A 64 2.21 1.90 -5.91
N TRP A 65 1.07 1.27 -5.64
CA TRP A 65 0.51 0.21 -6.45
C TRP A 65 -0.91 0.56 -6.89
N ALA A 66 -1.25 0.23 -8.14
CA ALA A 66 -2.60 0.45 -8.62
C ALA A 66 -3.63 -0.38 -7.81
N THR A 67 -3.32 -1.65 -7.56
CA THR A 67 -4.10 -2.53 -6.69
C THR A 67 -3.18 -3.22 -5.70
N TRP A 68 -3.73 -3.76 -4.61
CA TRP A 68 -2.92 -4.59 -3.72
C TRP A 68 -2.48 -5.90 -4.39
N LYS A 69 -3.21 -6.36 -5.39
CA LYS A 69 -2.81 -7.52 -6.19
C LYS A 69 -1.58 -7.25 -7.06
N ASP A 70 -1.43 -6.04 -7.58
CA ASP A 70 -0.23 -5.64 -8.34
C ASP A 70 1.04 -5.72 -7.45
N HIS A 71 0.91 -5.50 -6.13
CA HIS A 71 2.01 -5.69 -5.18
C HIS A 71 2.44 -7.16 -5.06
N GLU A 72 1.50 -8.10 -5.13
CA GLU A 72 1.76 -9.53 -5.02
C GLU A 72 2.35 -10.14 -6.31
N ASP A 73 2.12 -9.50 -7.46
CA ASP A 73 2.60 -9.94 -8.78
C ASP A 73 3.75 -9.05 -9.28
N TRP A 74 4.97 -9.55 -9.11
CA TRP A 74 6.22 -8.83 -9.43
C TRP A 74 6.46 -8.59 -10.92
N GLU A 75 5.65 -9.18 -11.81
CA GLU A 75 5.71 -8.90 -13.25
C GLU A 75 4.86 -7.66 -13.65
N THR A 76 4.10 -7.08 -12.72
CA THR A 76 3.21 -5.97 -13.03
C THR A 76 3.93 -4.62 -13.16
N THR A 77 3.45 -3.81 -14.11
CA THR A 77 4.00 -2.47 -14.43
C THR A 77 3.17 -1.33 -13.86
N ASN A 78 2.06 -1.61 -13.17
CA ASN A 78 1.14 -0.58 -12.66
C ASN A 78 1.59 -0.08 -11.28
N CYS A 79 2.81 0.43 -11.19
CA CYS A 79 3.37 0.88 -9.94
C CYS A 79 4.31 2.07 -10.11
N ILE A 80 4.52 2.84 -9.03
CA ILE A 80 5.34 4.06 -9.01
C ILE A 80 6.27 3.99 -7.79
N SER A 81 7.58 4.10 -7.99
CA SER A 81 8.52 4.13 -6.86
C SER A 81 8.43 5.42 -6.07
N LEU A 82 8.69 5.37 -4.77
CA LEU A 82 8.81 6.55 -3.93
C LEU A 82 10.26 6.99 -3.83
N VAL A 83 10.52 8.30 -3.95
CA VAL A 83 11.82 8.92 -3.65
C VAL A 83 11.70 9.77 -2.40
N ASN A 84 12.81 9.95 -1.67
CA ASN A 84 12.84 10.72 -0.42
C ASN A 84 11.88 10.17 0.65
N TYR A 85 11.67 8.84 0.64
CA TYR A 85 10.81 8.12 1.57
C TYR A 85 11.35 8.07 3.00
N GLY A 86 12.62 8.43 3.24
CA GLY A 86 13.16 8.54 4.61
C GLY A 86 12.37 9.54 5.47
N SER A 87 11.71 10.51 4.82
CA SER A 87 10.77 11.41 5.51
C SER A 87 9.54 10.69 6.09
N LEU A 88 9.22 9.46 5.67
CA LEU A 88 8.06 8.68 6.08
C LEU A 88 8.33 7.64 7.18
N GLU A 89 9.57 7.49 7.65
CA GLU A 89 9.91 6.43 8.63
C GLU A 89 9.00 6.45 9.86
N ALA A 90 8.68 7.63 10.38
CA ALA A 90 7.79 7.77 11.53
C ALA A 90 6.33 7.35 11.25
N LEU A 91 5.93 7.29 9.98
CA LEU A 91 4.58 6.92 9.55
C LEU A 91 4.46 5.48 9.07
N GLU A 92 5.57 4.77 8.83
CA GLU A 92 5.61 3.44 8.19
C GLU A 92 4.54 2.49 8.73
N ALA A 93 4.52 2.27 10.05
CA ALA A 93 3.57 1.36 10.69
C ALA A 93 2.09 1.75 10.52
N SER A 94 1.80 3.02 10.24
CA SER A 94 0.44 3.54 10.11
C SER A 94 -0.08 3.55 8.67
N ILE A 95 0.81 3.61 7.69
CA ILE A 95 0.44 3.78 6.27
C ILE A 95 0.79 2.58 5.40
N ASP A 96 1.75 1.74 5.80
CA ASP A 96 2.11 0.57 5.03
C ASP A 96 0.93 -0.40 4.83
N GLY A 97 0.74 -0.87 3.60
CA GLY A 97 -0.36 -1.74 3.20
C GLY A 97 -1.74 -1.06 3.25
N ARG A 98 -1.78 0.29 3.20
CA ARG A 98 -3.02 1.06 3.18
C ARG A 98 -3.26 1.70 1.83
N PHE A 99 -4.53 2.01 1.57
CA PHE A 99 -4.90 2.90 0.48
C PHE A 99 -4.71 4.35 0.93
N VAL A 100 -3.96 5.12 0.13
CA VAL A 100 -3.57 6.48 0.46
C VAL A 100 -3.85 7.42 -0.69
N GLN A 101 -4.06 8.68 -0.33
CA GLN A 101 -3.90 9.82 -1.23
C GLN A 101 -2.52 10.43 -0.96
N VAL A 102 -1.71 10.56 -2.01
CA VAL A 102 -0.35 11.09 -1.92
C VAL A 102 -0.14 12.21 -2.94
N THR A 103 0.47 13.30 -2.49
CA THR A 103 0.90 14.40 -3.34
C THR A 103 2.43 14.42 -3.45
N GLY A 104 2.94 14.57 -4.66
CA GLY A 104 4.38 14.63 -4.91
C GLY A 104 4.70 15.05 -6.34
N THR A 105 5.99 15.20 -6.63
CA THR A 105 6.51 15.56 -7.95
C THR A 105 6.85 14.29 -8.73
N VAL A 106 6.36 14.17 -9.96
CA VAL A 106 6.69 13.02 -10.82
C VAL A 106 8.11 13.15 -11.37
N ILE A 107 8.86 12.05 -11.33
CA ILE A 107 10.17 11.89 -11.94
C ILE A 107 10.06 10.78 -12.98
N GLU A 108 10.34 11.10 -14.25
CA GLU A 108 10.16 10.17 -15.37
C GLU A 108 11.09 8.96 -15.41
N ASP A 109 12.08 8.93 -14.51
CA ASP A 109 13.07 7.88 -14.43
C ASP A 109 13.51 7.80 -12.97
N ALA A 110 13.09 6.73 -12.30
CA ALA A 110 13.40 6.51 -10.91
C ALA A 110 14.93 6.52 -10.65
N SER A 111 15.74 6.16 -11.64
CA SER A 111 17.20 6.16 -11.54
C SER A 111 17.84 7.55 -11.55
N LYS A 112 17.14 8.59 -12.01
CA LYS A 112 17.64 9.99 -12.01
C LYS A 112 17.50 10.68 -10.65
N GLY A 113 16.74 10.11 -9.71
CA GLY A 113 16.46 10.67 -8.38
C GLY A 113 17.57 10.50 -7.32
N GLY A 114 18.74 9.98 -7.69
CA GLY A 114 19.94 9.95 -6.84
C GLY A 114 19.95 8.97 -5.65
N THR A 115 18.81 8.42 -5.23
CA THR A 115 18.71 7.51 -4.07
C THR A 115 17.84 6.27 -4.29
N VAL A 116 17.30 6.07 -5.51
CA VAL A 116 16.58 4.84 -5.83
C VAL A 116 17.60 3.71 -6.04
N LEU A 117 17.87 2.98 -4.96
CA LEU A 117 18.59 1.73 -5.03
C LEU A 117 17.85 0.79 -5.98
N ARG A 118 18.64 0.24 -6.91
CA ARG A 118 18.31 -0.42 -8.18
C ARG A 118 17.51 -1.72 -8.11
N LEU A 119 16.59 -1.91 -7.15
CA LEU A 119 15.97 -3.21 -6.87
C LEU A 119 14.44 -3.24 -6.78
N GLY A 120 13.76 -2.10 -6.93
CA GLY A 120 12.29 -2.05 -6.88
C GLY A 120 11.61 -2.37 -8.22
N SER A 121 10.44 -3.01 -8.14
CA SER A 121 9.59 -3.41 -9.27
C SER A 121 9.17 -2.24 -10.20
N CYS A 122 9.23 -0.99 -9.72
CA CYS A 122 8.72 0.19 -10.42
C CYS A 122 9.84 1.08 -10.97
N ARG A 123 10.48 0.66 -12.06
CA ARG A 123 11.71 1.32 -12.56
C ARG A 123 11.47 2.57 -13.40
N ASP A 124 10.30 2.65 -14.03
CA ASP A 124 10.04 3.61 -15.12
C ASP A 124 9.53 4.96 -14.62
N VAL A 125 9.15 5.07 -13.35
CA VAL A 125 8.59 6.30 -12.79
C VAL A 125 8.74 6.33 -11.29
N ALA A 126 8.99 7.52 -10.76
CA ALA A 126 8.99 7.75 -9.33
C ALA A 126 8.19 8.99 -8.94
N LEU A 127 7.79 9.03 -7.68
CA LEU A 127 7.14 10.16 -7.04
C LEU A 127 8.03 10.64 -5.90
N GLU A 128 8.55 11.86 -6.04
CA GLU A 128 9.22 12.55 -4.94
C GLU A 128 8.16 13.19 -4.04
N ILE A 129 8.05 12.67 -2.82
CA ILE A 129 7.14 13.19 -1.81
C ILE A 129 7.74 14.41 -1.11
N ALA A 130 6.90 15.42 -0.86
CA ALA A 130 7.32 16.63 -0.17
C ALA A 130 7.50 16.43 1.35
N GLY A 131 6.95 15.35 1.91
CA GLY A 131 7.09 14.97 3.32
C GLY A 131 5.80 14.34 3.90
N PRO A 132 5.78 14.02 5.21
CA PRO A 132 4.67 13.33 5.88
C PRO A 132 3.28 13.91 5.62
N SER A 133 3.16 15.24 5.56
CA SER A 133 1.88 15.92 5.37
C SER A 133 1.28 15.75 3.98
N SER A 134 2.04 15.25 3.01
CA SER A 134 1.55 15.00 1.65
C SER A 134 0.85 13.64 1.50
N ILE A 135 0.79 12.83 2.57
CA ILE A 135 0.14 11.52 2.58
C ILE A 135 -1.06 11.53 3.53
N LYS A 136 -2.17 10.95 3.06
CA LYS A 136 -3.38 10.74 3.84
C LYS A 136 -3.90 9.34 3.59
N VAL A 137 -4.15 8.57 4.65
CA VAL A 137 -4.89 7.29 4.52
C VAL A 137 -6.34 7.62 4.16
N VAL A 138 -6.86 6.94 3.15
CA VAL A 138 -8.23 7.14 2.65
C VAL A 138 -8.90 5.79 2.39
N ALA A 139 -10.22 5.77 2.27
CA ALA A 139 -10.94 4.55 1.92
C ALA A 139 -10.74 4.23 0.42
N PRO A 140 -10.59 2.94 0.04
CA PRO A 140 -10.70 2.50 -1.35
C PRO A 140 -12.07 2.89 -1.92
N GLN A 141 -12.12 3.24 -3.21
CA GLN A 141 -13.37 3.56 -3.92
C GLN A 141 -14.08 2.32 -4.44
#